data_AF-A0A151Z8T3-F1
#
_entry.id   AF-A0A151Z8T3-F1
#
_cell.length_a   1.000
_cell.length_b   1.000
_cell.length_c   1.000
_cell.angle_alpha   90.00
_cell.angle_beta   90.00
_cell.angle_gamma   90.00
#
_symmetry.space_group_name_H-M   'P 1'
#
loop_
_entity.id
_entity.type
_entity.pdbx_description
1 polymer ?
#
loop_
_entity_poly.entity_id
_entity_poly.type
_entity_poly.pdbx_seq_one_letter_code
_entity_poly.pdbx_strand_id
1 'polypeptide(L)'
;MSVVQPIGNYFDSATFFIATVSPSTWASLGIGLAIALSVLGSSWGIWITGSSLMGAAVKEPRIRSKNIISIIFCEAVAIYGIIIAIILQGKIKGKINIADPAADYLAGYMMFGAGVTVGFCNVFSGICVGISGSGCALGDAQNPALFVKMLIIEIFAGALGLYSVIVGILMVSNFNLGTK
;
A
#
# COMPACT_ATOMS: atom_id res chain seq x y z
N MET A 1 32.49 -5.53 -31.36
CA MET A 1 33.94 -5.33 -31.57
C MET A 1 34.48 -4.60 -30.35
N SER A 2 35.27 -5.31 -29.55
CA SER A 2 36.15 -4.89 -28.44
C SER A 2 35.72 -3.74 -27.51
N VAL A 3 35.29 -4.10 -26.30
CA VAL A 3 35.64 -3.33 -25.09
C VAL A 3 36.47 -4.26 -24.20
N VAL A 4 37.78 -4.04 -24.24
CA VAL A 4 38.74 -4.61 -23.30
C VAL A 4 38.41 -4.06 -21.90
N GLN A 5 38.28 -4.96 -20.93
CA GLN A 5 37.91 -4.66 -19.54
C GLN A 5 39.07 -4.04 -18.75
N PRO A 6 38.82 -3.18 -17.74
CA PRO A 6 39.69 -3.10 -16.57
C PRO A 6 39.28 -4.18 -15.56
N ILE A 7 40.25 -5.05 -15.24
CA ILE A 7 40.13 -6.34 -14.55
C ILE A 7 40.04 -6.14 -13.02
N GLY A 8 39.16 -5.24 -12.53
CA GLY A 8 39.15 -4.80 -11.12
C GLY A 8 37.79 -4.76 -10.41
N ASN A 9 36.66 -4.81 -11.12
CA ASN A 9 35.31 -4.56 -10.55
C ASN A 9 34.33 -5.74 -10.71
N TYR A 10 34.81 -6.98 -10.71
CA TYR A 10 33.94 -8.16 -10.94
C TYR A 10 32.93 -8.46 -9.81
N PHE A 11 32.99 -7.73 -8.69
CA PHE A 11 32.18 -7.98 -7.49
C PHE A 11 31.57 -6.71 -6.89
N ASP A 12 30.96 -5.85 -7.71
CA ASP A 12 29.84 -5.09 -7.15
C ASP A 12 28.58 -5.93 -7.29
N SER A 13 28.45 -6.92 -6.39
CA SER A 13 27.34 -7.89 -6.39
C SER A 13 25.97 -7.21 -6.49
N ALA A 14 25.84 -5.99 -5.95
CA ALA A 14 24.62 -5.20 -6.02
C ALA A 14 24.32 -4.76 -7.47
N THR A 15 25.28 -4.16 -8.16
CA THR A 15 25.11 -3.70 -9.55
C THR A 15 24.89 -4.86 -10.50
N PHE A 16 25.58 -5.99 -10.30
CA PHE A 16 25.37 -7.21 -11.09
C PHE A 16 23.95 -7.76 -10.92
N PHE A 17 23.44 -7.84 -9.69
CA PHE A 17 22.08 -8.33 -9.41
C PHE A 17 21.00 -7.41 -10.00
N ILE A 18 21.15 -6.10 -9.82
CA ILE A 18 20.20 -5.10 -10.30
C ILE A 18 20.10 -5.13 -11.83
N ALA A 19 21.20 -5.35 -12.53
CA ALA A 19 21.25 -5.42 -14.00
C ALA A 19 20.79 -6.77 -14.58
N THR A 20 20.94 -7.89 -13.85
CA THR A 20 20.56 -9.23 -14.34
C THR A 20 19.08 -9.56 -14.17
N VAL A 21 18.41 -8.98 -13.17
CA VAL A 21 16.97 -9.21 -12.95
C VAL A 21 16.14 -8.44 -13.97
N SER A 22 15.16 -9.10 -14.60
CA SER A 22 14.33 -8.47 -15.62
C SER A 22 13.44 -7.34 -15.04
N PRO A 23 13.24 -6.23 -15.77
CA PRO A 23 12.40 -5.11 -15.32
C PRO A 23 10.96 -5.51 -14.98
N SER A 24 10.41 -6.48 -15.72
CA SER A 24 9.08 -7.04 -15.47
C SER A 24 8.97 -7.73 -14.11
N THR A 25 10.06 -8.34 -13.62
CA THR A 25 10.10 -8.98 -12.30
C THR A 25 9.96 -7.93 -11.21
N TRP A 26 10.72 -6.82 -11.29
CA TRP A 26 10.61 -5.69 -10.36
C TRP A 26 9.20 -5.08 -10.34
N ALA A 27 8.62 -4.87 -11.52
CA ALA A 27 7.25 -4.37 -11.64
C ALA A 27 6.22 -5.32 -10.99
N SER A 28 6.30 -6.62 -11.30
CA SER A 28 5.37 -7.63 -10.76
C SER A 28 5.49 -7.79 -9.24
N LEU A 29 6.71 -7.72 -8.71
CA LEU A 29 6.96 -7.74 -7.27
C LEU A 29 6.37 -6.49 -6.59
N GLY A 30 6.53 -5.31 -7.19
CA GLY A 30 5.91 -4.06 -6.71
C GLY A 30 4.39 -4.16 -6.61
N ILE A 31 3.74 -4.66 -7.67
CA ILE A 31 2.28 -4.86 -7.73
C ILE A 31 1.83 -5.83 -6.63
N GLY A 32 2.52 -6.97 -6.48
CA GLY A 32 2.21 -7.96 -5.46
C GLY A 32 2.36 -7.41 -4.04
N LEU A 33 3.46 -6.71 -3.76
CA LEU A 33 3.70 -6.08 -2.47
C LEU A 33 2.68 -4.98 -2.14
N ALA A 34 2.25 -4.20 -3.13
CA ALA A 34 1.24 -3.15 -2.93
C ALA A 34 -0.08 -3.73 -2.38
N ILE A 35 -0.58 -4.81 -2.98
CA ILE A 35 -1.82 -5.48 -2.52
C ILE A 35 -1.57 -6.19 -1.18
N ALA A 36 -0.54 -7.05 -1.12
CA ALA A 36 -0.31 -7.90 0.04
C ALA A 36 -0.15 -7.07 1.32
N LEU A 37 0.70 -6.04 1.29
CA LEU A 37 0.92 -5.18 2.46
C LEU A 37 -0.34 -4.36 2.81
N SER A 38 -1.07 -3.83 1.82
CA SER A 38 -2.31 -3.08 2.11
C SER A 38 -3.39 -3.95 2.76
N VAL A 39 -3.56 -5.20 2.30
CA VAL A 39 -4.51 -6.16 2.87
C VAL A 39 -4.08 -6.59 4.28
N LEU A 40 -2.78 -6.77 4.51
CA LEU A 40 -2.25 -7.06 5.85
C LEU A 40 -2.55 -5.91 6.83
N GLY A 41 -2.33 -4.66 6.43
CA GLY A 41 -2.68 -3.47 7.21
C GLY A 41 -4.15 -3.40 7.58
N SER A 42 -5.01 -3.59 6.58
CA SER A 42 -6.47 -3.59 6.75
C SER A 42 -6.93 -4.71 7.69
N SER A 43 -6.45 -5.93 7.48
CA SER A 43 -6.80 -7.09 8.30
C SER A 43 -6.39 -6.89 9.77
N TRP A 44 -5.21 -6.31 10.00
CA TRP A 44 -4.75 -6.00 11.35
C TRP A 44 -5.64 -4.94 12.02
N GLY A 45 -6.01 -3.87 11.30
CA GLY A 45 -6.89 -2.84 11.80
C GLY A 45 -8.29 -3.36 12.16
N ILE A 46 -8.87 -4.21 11.29
CA ILE A 46 -10.15 -4.87 11.50
C ILE A 46 -10.10 -5.76 12.74
N TRP A 47 -9.02 -6.51 12.95
CA TRP A 47 -8.87 -7.36 14.13
C TRP A 47 -8.85 -6.56 15.44
N ILE A 48 -8.11 -5.44 15.49
CA ILE A 48 -8.03 -4.57 16.68
C ILE A 48 -9.39 -3.92 16.99
N THR A 49 -10.03 -3.30 16.00
CA THR A 49 -11.33 -2.64 16.21
C THR A 49 -12.43 -3.68 16.48
N GLY A 50 -12.44 -4.77 15.73
CA GLY A 50 -13.48 -5.81 15.82
C GLY A 50 -13.50 -6.53 17.16
N SER A 51 -12.33 -6.88 17.71
CA SER A 51 -12.23 -7.48 19.05
C SER A 51 -12.79 -6.55 20.15
N SER A 52 -12.47 -5.26 20.06
CA SER A 52 -12.92 -4.23 21.02
C SER A 52 -14.42 -3.96 20.91
N LEU A 53 -14.92 -3.86 19.67
CA LEU A 53 -16.35 -3.67 19.38
C LEU A 53 -17.18 -4.84 19.91
N MET A 54 -16.76 -6.07 19.65
CA MET A 54 -17.45 -7.27 20.14
C MET A 54 -17.45 -7.34 21.66
N GLY A 55 -16.34 -7.00 22.31
CA GLY A 55 -16.27 -6.95 23.78
C GLY A 55 -17.21 -5.92 24.39
N ALA A 56 -17.26 -4.71 23.83
CA ALA A 56 -18.14 -3.65 24.31
C ALA A 56 -19.62 -3.91 23.99
N ALA A 57 -19.92 -4.57 22.87
CA ALA A 57 -21.28 -4.85 22.43
C ALA A 57 -22.03 -5.88 23.31
N VAL A 58 -21.32 -6.65 24.15
CA VAL A 58 -21.96 -7.57 25.11
C VAL A 58 -22.79 -6.81 26.14
N LYS A 59 -22.26 -5.69 26.65
CA LYS A 59 -22.95 -4.86 27.65
C LYS A 59 -23.87 -3.84 27.00
N GLU A 60 -23.43 -3.22 25.90
CA GLU A 60 -24.16 -2.16 25.21
C GLU A 60 -24.36 -2.52 23.72
N PRO A 61 -25.39 -3.31 23.36
CA PRO A 61 -25.54 -3.84 22.00
C PRO A 61 -25.85 -2.77 20.94
N ARG A 62 -26.30 -1.58 21.36
CA ARG A 62 -26.61 -0.45 20.48
C ARG A 62 -25.40 0.09 19.72
N ILE A 63 -24.17 -0.15 20.20
CA ILE A 63 -22.94 0.32 19.55
C ILE A 63 -22.59 -0.49 18.29
N ARG A 64 -23.12 -1.73 18.16
CA ARG A 64 -22.79 -2.65 17.06
C ARG A 64 -23.01 -2.00 15.70
N SER A 65 -24.16 -1.35 15.49
CA SER A 65 -24.50 -0.81 14.17
C SER A 65 -23.81 0.51 13.86
N LYS A 66 -23.48 1.32 14.87
CA LYS A 66 -22.85 2.64 14.67
C LYS A 66 -21.36 2.52 14.38
N ASN A 67 -20.67 1.64 15.11
CA ASN A 67 -19.21 1.52 15.06
C ASN A 67 -18.70 0.59 13.95
N ILE A 68 -19.60 0.03 13.12
CA ILE A 68 -19.21 -0.64 11.85
C ILE A 68 -18.48 0.34 10.92
N ILE A 69 -18.73 1.66 11.03
CA ILE A 69 -18.06 2.66 10.21
C ILE A 69 -16.52 2.60 10.34
N SER A 70 -16.01 2.31 11.55
CA SER A 70 -14.57 2.17 11.81
C SER A 70 -13.97 0.97 11.10
N ILE A 71 -14.74 -0.12 10.93
CA ILE A 71 -14.33 -1.31 10.16
C ILE A 71 -14.27 -0.96 8.67
N ILE A 72 -15.25 -0.21 8.16
CA ILE A 72 -15.27 0.24 6.76
C ILE A 72 -14.06 1.12 6.45
N PHE A 73 -13.64 1.99 7.37
CA PHE A 73 -12.42 2.78 7.18
C PHE A 73 -11.14 1.93 7.13
N CYS A 74 -11.06 0.85 7.92
CA CYS A 74 -9.96 -0.11 7.78
C CYS A 74 -10.01 -0.84 6.44
N GLU A 75 -11.20 -1.19 5.94
CA GLU A 75 -11.37 -1.85 4.64
C GLU A 75 -10.97 -0.95 3.47
N ALA A 76 -11.29 0.36 3.53
CA ALA A 76 -10.92 1.33 2.51
C ALA A 76 -9.41 1.34 2.21
N VAL A 77 -8.57 1.07 3.21
CA VAL A 77 -7.12 0.95 3.05
C VAL A 77 -6.71 -0.22 2.14
N ALA A 78 -7.43 -1.34 2.16
CA ALA A 78 -7.20 -2.43 1.22
C ALA A 78 -7.64 -2.06 -0.20
N ILE A 79 -8.73 -1.30 -0.32
CA ILE A 79 -9.22 -0.79 -1.62
C ILE A 79 -8.17 0.13 -2.26
N TYR A 80 -7.51 0.96 -1.47
CA TYR A 80 -6.40 1.80 -1.96
C TYR A 80 -5.25 0.96 -2.54
N GLY A 81 -4.91 -0.16 -1.90
CA GLY A 81 -3.89 -1.09 -2.38
C GLY A 81 -4.24 -1.76 -3.70
N ILE A 82 -5.47 -2.28 -3.84
CA ILE A 82 -5.90 -2.93 -5.09
C ILE A 82 -6.03 -1.94 -6.25
N ILE A 83 -6.46 -0.70 -6.00
CA ILE A 83 -6.51 0.34 -7.02
C ILE A 83 -5.11 0.62 -7.59
N ILE A 84 -4.10 0.78 -6.73
CA ILE A 84 -2.72 1.01 -7.19
C ILE A 84 -2.22 -0.18 -8.00
N ALA A 85 -2.48 -1.40 -7.56
CA ALA A 85 -2.04 -2.58 -8.31
C ALA A 85 -2.67 -2.68 -9.71
N ILE A 86 -3.95 -2.35 -9.85
CA ILE A 86 -4.63 -2.29 -11.16
C ILE A 86 -4.00 -1.20 -12.04
N ILE A 87 -3.72 -0.02 -11.48
CA ILE A 87 -3.08 1.08 -12.21
C ILE A 87 -1.68 0.69 -12.69
N LEU A 88 -0.88 0.07 -11.82
CA LEU A 88 0.47 -0.40 -12.15
C LEU A 88 0.43 -1.52 -13.20
N GLN A 89 -0.52 -2.43 -13.11
CA GLN A 89 -0.71 -3.48 -14.12
C GLN A 89 -1.04 -2.88 -15.49
N GLY A 90 -1.88 -1.85 -15.55
CA GLY A 90 -2.20 -1.13 -16.79
C GLY A 90 -1.02 -0.40 -17.43
N LYS A 91 0.06 -0.16 -16.68
CA LYS A 91 1.29 0.50 -17.17
C LYS A 91 2.27 -0.46 -17.85
N ILE A 92 2.06 -1.77 -17.71
CA ILE A 92 2.88 -2.80 -18.35
C ILE A 92 2.36 -3.01 -19.77
N LYS A 93 3.04 -2.44 -20.77
CA LYS A 93 2.68 -2.53 -22.19
C LYS A 93 3.60 -3.51 -22.91
N GLY A 94 3.25 -4.79 -22.90
CA GLY A 94 3.83 -5.78 -23.82
C GLY A 94 5.35 -6.01 -23.70
N LYS A 95 6.00 -6.34 -24.83
CA LYS A 95 7.39 -6.81 -24.87
C LYS A 95 8.38 -5.71 -24.48
N ILE A 96 9.42 -6.10 -23.72
CA ILE A 96 10.57 -5.26 -23.36
C ILE A 96 11.20 -4.70 -24.63
N ASN A 97 11.46 -3.40 -24.66
CA ASN A 97 12.14 -2.77 -25.77
C ASN A 97 13.64 -3.01 -25.70
N ILE A 98 14.15 -3.60 -26.78
CA ILE A 98 15.57 -3.90 -26.94
C ILE A 98 16.32 -2.63 -27.42
N ALA A 99 15.58 -1.60 -27.89
CA ALA A 99 16.13 -0.36 -28.42
C ALA A 99 16.57 0.64 -27.34
N ASP A 100 15.87 0.70 -26.20
CA ASP A 100 16.25 1.53 -25.04
C ASP A 100 16.04 0.76 -23.72
N PRO A 101 16.99 -0.12 -23.35
CA PRO A 101 16.87 -0.90 -22.13
C PRO A 101 16.88 -0.02 -20.87
N ALA A 102 17.55 1.13 -20.89
CA ALA A 102 17.68 1.99 -19.69
C ALA A 102 16.33 2.55 -19.23
N ALA A 103 15.47 2.93 -20.18
CA ALA A 103 14.11 3.39 -19.88
C ALA A 103 13.24 2.30 -19.24
N ASP A 104 13.32 1.06 -19.74
CA ASP A 104 12.54 -0.07 -19.21
C ASP A 104 13.00 -0.49 -17.81
N TYR A 105 14.32 -0.51 -17.54
CA TYR A 105 14.84 -0.77 -16.18
C TYR A 105 14.38 0.29 -15.18
N LEU A 106 14.46 1.57 -15.56
CA LEU A 106 14.01 2.67 -14.72
C LEU A 106 12.50 2.59 -14.45
N ALA A 107 11.68 2.25 -15.45
CA ALA A 107 10.26 2.01 -15.27
C ALA A 107 9.99 0.86 -14.29
N GLY A 108 10.74 -0.25 -14.39
CA GLY A 108 10.65 -1.38 -13.46
C GLY A 108 10.95 -1.00 -12.01
N TYR A 109 12.02 -0.22 -11.76
CA TYR A 109 12.35 0.25 -10.41
C TYR A 109 11.33 1.24 -9.85
N MET A 110 10.80 2.13 -10.69
CA MET A 110 9.75 3.07 -10.27
C MET A 110 8.45 2.34 -9.89
N MET A 111 8.06 1.30 -10.64
CA MET A 111 6.89 0.48 -10.30
C MET A 111 7.10 -0.31 -9.00
N PHE A 112 8.31 -0.85 -8.78
CA PHE A 112 8.67 -1.50 -7.53
C PHE A 112 8.60 -0.52 -6.35
N GLY A 113 9.24 0.65 -6.48
CA GLY A 113 9.26 1.69 -5.45
C GLY A 113 7.86 2.19 -5.11
N ALA A 114 7.03 2.46 -6.11
CA ALA A 114 5.64 2.87 -5.90
C ALA A 114 4.84 1.81 -5.12
N GLY A 115 4.98 0.53 -5.48
CA GLY A 115 4.29 -0.55 -4.79
C GLY A 115 4.73 -0.72 -3.33
N VAL A 116 6.02 -0.63 -3.06
CA VAL A 116 6.59 -0.70 -1.69
C VAL A 116 6.14 0.49 -0.85
N THR A 117 6.24 1.72 -1.36
CA THR A 117 5.83 2.92 -0.63
C THR A 117 4.35 2.90 -0.26
N VAL A 118 3.47 2.61 -1.24
CA VAL A 118 2.03 2.51 -0.99
C VAL A 118 1.72 1.40 0.01
N GLY A 119 2.29 0.20 -0.19
CA GLY A 119 2.06 -0.95 0.67
C GLY A 119 2.39 -0.68 2.13
N PHE A 120 3.59 -0.17 2.42
CA PHE A 120 3.97 0.15 3.80
C PHE A 120 3.14 1.28 4.43
N CYS A 121 2.89 2.36 3.69
CA CYS A 121 2.04 3.43 4.20
C CYS A 121 0.62 2.93 4.53
N ASN A 122 0.06 2.04 3.72
CA ASN A 122 -1.24 1.44 3.97
C ASN A 122 -1.23 0.47 5.16
N VAL A 123 -0.12 -0.23 5.43
CA VAL A 123 0.04 -1.00 6.68
C VAL A 123 -0.10 -0.09 7.90
N PHE A 124 0.68 0.99 7.95
CA PHE A 124 0.67 1.90 9.09
C PHE A 124 -0.65 2.65 9.24
N SER A 125 -1.26 3.09 8.12
CA SER A 125 -2.57 3.73 8.13
C SER A 125 -3.67 2.79 8.64
N GLY A 126 -3.72 1.53 8.15
CA GLY A 126 -4.71 0.54 8.60
C GLY A 126 -4.60 0.23 10.10
N ILE A 127 -3.38 0.10 10.62
CA ILE A 127 -3.15 -0.09 12.06
C ILE A 127 -3.58 1.16 12.85
N CYS A 128 -3.23 2.36 12.38
CA CYS A 128 -3.61 3.62 13.03
C CYS A 128 -5.13 3.78 13.13
N VAL A 129 -5.84 3.56 12.01
CA VAL A 129 -7.32 3.58 11.97
C VAL A 129 -7.88 2.53 12.93
N GLY A 130 -7.36 1.30 12.91
CA GLY A 130 -7.82 0.22 13.78
C GLY A 130 -7.65 0.50 15.29
N ILE A 131 -6.56 1.16 15.69
CA ILE A 131 -6.35 1.58 17.08
C ILE A 131 -7.33 2.70 17.46
N SER A 132 -7.51 3.70 16.60
CA SER A 132 -8.48 4.78 16.84
C SER A 132 -9.92 4.27 16.90
N GLY A 133 -10.28 3.28 16.07
CA GLY A 133 -11.59 2.63 16.06
C GLY A 133 -11.88 1.79 17.30
N SER A 134 -10.88 1.10 17.84
CA SER A 134 -10.99 0.44 19.15
C SER A 134 -11.30 1.45 20.26
N GLY A 135 -10.58 2.59 20.28
CA GLY A 135 -10.86 3.68 21.22
C GLY A 135 -12.26 4.28 21.06
N CYS A 136 -12.72 4.43 19.81
CA CYS A 136 -14.07 4.89 19.49
C CYS A 136 -15.15 3.93 20.01
N ALA A 137 -14.99 2.62 19.79
CA ALA A 137 -15.92 1.59 20.28
C ALA A 137 -16.05 1.56 21.80
N LEU A 138 -14.92 1.64 22.50
CA LEU A 138 -14.91 1.65 23.97
C LEU A 138 -15.47 2.97 24.54
N GLY A 139 -15.18 4.11 23.89
CA GLY A 139 -15.70 5.42 24.28
C GLY A 139 -17.22 5.55 24.07
N ASP A 140 -17.74 5.08 22.93
CA ASP A 140 -19.18 5.11 22.63
C ASP A 140 -19.99 4.23 23.61
N ALA A 141 -19.41 3.11 24.03
CA ALA A 141 -20.01 2.24 25.04
C ALA A 141 -20.19 2.93 26.40
N GLN A 142 -19.32 3.88 26.77
CA GLN A 142 -19.45 4.65 28.00
C GLN A 142 -20.38 5.86 27.82
N ASN A 143 -20.21 6.62 26.74
CA ASN A 143 -21.02 7.81 26.48
C ASN A 143 -21.23 8.00 24.97
N PRO A 144 -22.49 7.96 24.49
CA PRO A 144 -22.79 8.03 23.06
C PRO A 144 -22.50 9.38 22.41
N ALA A 145 -22.30 10.44 23.20
CA ALA A 145 -21.96 11.77 22.67
C ALA A 145 -20.50 11.86 22.17
N LEU A 146 -19.65 10.88 22.49
CA LEU A 146 -18.24 10.88 22.09
C LEU A 146 -18.00 10.32 20.68
N PHE A 147 -18.93 9.51 20.16
CA PHE A 147 -18.77 8.84 18.87
C PHE A 147 -18.35 9.79 17.74
N VAL A 148 -19.11 10.88 17.53
CA VAL A 148 -18.85 11.82 16.43
C VAL A 148 -17.50 12.54 16.61
N LYS A 149 -17.08 12.80 17.85
CA LYS A 149 -15.80 13.46 18.14
C LYS A 149 -14.62 12.53 17.83
N MET A 150 -14.73 11.25 18.14
CA MET A 150 -13.72 10.23 17.84
C MET A 150 -13.66 9.91 16.34
N LEU A 151 -14.80 9.94 15.65
CA LEU A 151 -14.88 9.72 14.21
C LEU A 151 -14.01 10.70 13.40
N ILE A 152 -13.88 11.95 13.87
CA ILE A 152 -13.02 12.95 13.22
C ILE A 152 -11.55 12.48 13.20
N ILE A 153 -11.09 11.83 14.28
CA ILE A 153 -9.73 11.30 14.39
C ILE A 153 -9.52 10.13 13.43
N GLU A 154 -10.52 9.25 13.29
CA GLU A 154 -10.50 8.14 12.32
C GLU A 154 -10.37 8.66 10.87
N ILE A 155 -11.06 9.75 10.52
CA ILE A 155 -10.97 10.35 9.18
C ILE A 155 -9.56 10.86 8.89
N PHE A 156 -8.91 11.52 9.86
CA PHE A 156 -7.51 11.96 9.70
C PHE A 156 -6.54 10.78 9.62
N ALA A 157 -6.76 9.71 10.39
CA ALA A 157 -5.96 8.49 10.29
C ALA A 157 -6.11 7.80 8.92
N GLY A 158 -7.33 7.79 8.37
CA GLY A 158 -7.63 7.25 7.03
C GLY A 158 -7.04 8.08 5.89
N ALA A 159 -6.84 9.39 6.07
CA ALA A 159 -6.25 10.26 5.07
C ALA A 159 -4.78 9.89 4.73
N LEU A 160 -4.06 9.28 5.67
CA LEU A 160 -2.69 8.80 5.45
C LEU A 160 -2.60 7.78 4.32
N GLY A 161 -3.59 6.89 4.21
CA GLY A 161 -3.69 5.92 3.11
C GLY A 161 -3.93 6.58 1.75
N LEU A 162 -4.72 7.66 1.70
CA LEU A 162 -4.95 8.41 0.47
C LEU A 162 -3.69 9.13 -0.02
N TYR A 163 -2.92 9.71 0.90
CA TYR A 163 -1.65 10.36 0.54
C TYR A 163 -0.65 9.38 -0.07
N SER A 164 -0.63 8.13 0.41
CA SER A 164 0.24 7.10 -0.17
C SER A 164 -0.11 6.83 -1.63
N VAL A 165 -1.40 6.69 -1.96
CA VAL A 165 -1.89 6.46 -3.33
C VAL A 165 -1.52 7.61 -4.25
N ILE A 166 -1.67 8.86 -3.80
CA ILE A 166 -1.29 10.03 -4.60
C ILE A 166 0.20 9.97 -4.94
N VAL A 167 1.06 9.70 -3.95
CA VAL A 167 2.51 9.58 -4.17
C VAL A 167 2.84 8.42 -5.11
N GLY A 168 2.20 7.26 -4.94
CA GLY A 168 2.40 6.09 -5.81
C GLY A 168 2.02 6.37 -7.27
N ILE A 169 0.92 7.09 -7.51
CA ILE A 169 0.52 7.50 -8.88
C ILE A 169 1.54 8.48 -9.47
N LEU A 170 1.99 9.47 -8.69
CA LEU A 170 2.98 10.45 -9.15
C LEU A 170 4.32 9.78 -9.53
N MET A 171 4.77 8.80 -8.75
CA MET A 171 6.01 8.06 -9.03
C MET A 171 5.99 7.36 -10.39
N VAL A 172 4.83 6.86 -10.83
CA VAL A 172 4.72 6.09 -12.07
C VAL A 172 4.03 6.88 -13.19
N SER A 173 3.68 8.15 -12.98
CA SER A 173 2.93 8.98 -13.95
C SER A 173 3.61 9.02 -15.32
N ASN A 174 4.92 9.23 -15.35
CA ASN A 174 5.69 9.47 -16.57
C ASN A 174 6.37 8.20 -17.12
N PHE A 175 6.16 7.04 -16.50
CA PHE A 175 6.82 5.80 -16.90
C PHE A 175 5.83 4.81 -17.48
N ASN A 176 6.21 4.20 -18.60
CA ASN A 176 5.52 3.08 -19.22
C ASN A 176 6.57 2.01 -19.52
N LEU A 177 6.25 0.76 -19.25
CA LEU A 177 7.15 -0.36 -19.52
C LEU A 177 6.77 -0.97 -20.89
N GLY A 178 7.72 -1.07 -21.82
CA GLY A 178 7.50 -1.65 -23.16
C GLY A 178 6.89 -0.71 -24.22
N THR A 179 7.14 0.60 -24.13
CA THR A 179 6.75 1.58 -25.17
C THR A 179 7.67 1.50 -26.38
N LYS A 180 7.14 1.06 -27.54
CA LYS A 180 7.78 0.97 -28.88
C LYS A 180 9.00 1.85 -29.10
#